data_AF-A0A535I693-F1
#
_entry.id   AF-A0A535I693-F1
#
_cell.length_a   1.000
_cell.length_b   1.000
_cell.length_c   1.000
_cell.angle_alpha   90.00
_cell.angle_beta   90.00
_cell.angle_gamma   90.00
#
_symmetry.space_group_name_H-M   'P 1'
#
loop_
_entity.id
_entity.type
_entity.pdbx_description
1 polymer ?
#
loop_
_entity_poly.entity_id
_entity_poly.type
_entity_poly.pdbx_seq_one_letter_code
_entity_poly.pdbx_strand_id
1 'polypeptide(L)'
;MTRSSIAAVMTAMTFVACGGSPAAPQGPTTAYVAAQRADMPSGMTKCDLTGDINNFIRQEQTPDPNASKTTATEWQDAKKNGATAAYVALYTDSSQHCSAAKSSSADLSAATYKLVVNFVIQFKDEKSAATGYKSENTIFGFSASTLRSGGNAVQEGTSTGLTANSIVLSRPVGDQTFYIAVWQKKAFMVILAILNLDPAASKKVATAENDRIK
;
A
#
# COMPACT_ATOMS: atom_id res chain seq x y z
N MET A 1 10.06 88.39 0.74
CA MET A 1 9.32 88.01 -0.49
C MET A 1 9.81 86.63 -0.92
N THR A 2 8.90 85.72 -1.33
CA THR A 2 9.05 84.65 -2.37
C THR A 2 10.32 83.77 -2.46
N ARG A 3 10.30 82.47 -2.80
CA ARG A 3 9.23 81.45 -3.02
C ARG A 3 9.87 80.04 -3.14
N SER A 4 9.12 79.01 -2.73
CA SER A 4 9.03 77.61 -3.21
C SER A 4 10.19 76.84 -3.91
N SER A 5 10.55 75.71 -3.28
CA SER A 5 10.40 74.29 -3.73
C SER A 5 10.93 73.75 -5.06
N ILE A 6 11.53 72.53 -4.99
CA ILE A 6 11.39 71.29 -5.83
C ILE A 6 12.41 70.26 -5.26
N ALA A 7 12.04 69.15 -4.60
CA ALA A 7 11.68 67.81 -5.15
C ALA A 7 12.76 67.20 -6.09
N ALA A 8 13.16 65.93 -6.11
CA ALA A 8 12.91 64.73 -5.29
C ALA A 8 14.20 63.85 -5.37
N VAL A 9 14.34 62.61 -4.90
CA VAL A 9 13.44 61.60 -4.30
C VAL A 9 14.27 60.68 -3.38
N MET A 10 13.66 59.71 -2.69
CA MET A 10 14.35 58.56 -2.10
C MET A 10 13.88 57.26 -2.77
N THR A 11 14.79 56.37 -3.15
CA THR A 11 14.45 55.02 -3.63
C THR A 11 14.78 53.99 -2.54
N ALA A 12 13.81 53.69 -1.69
CA ALA A 12 13.91 52.59 -0.73
C ALA A 12 13.63 51.26 -1.43
N MET A 13 14.60 50.36 -1.47
CA MET A 13 14.40 48.99 -1.96
C MET A 13 13.73 48.14 -0.87
N THR A 14 12.42 47.98 -0.97
CA THR A 14 11.66 47.01 -0.18
C THR A 14 11.77 45.62 -0.80
N PHE A 15 12.58 44.74 -0.19
CA PHE A 15 12.51 43.31 -0.49
C PHE A 15 11.20 42.74 0.05
N VAL A 16 10.22 42.55 -0.82
CA VAL A 16 9.02 41.75 -0.53
C VAL A 16 9.45 40.29 -0.52
N ALA A 17 9.81 39.78 0.66
CA ALA A 17 9.98 38.36 0.88
C ALA A 17 8.58 37.69 0.83
N CYS A 18 8.23 37.14 -0.34
CA CYS A 18 7.03 36.33 -0.49
C CYS A 18 7.07 35.16 0.50
N GLY A 19 6.10 35.11 1.41
CA GLY A 19 5.96 34.04 2.39
C GLY A 19 5.57 32.72 1.73
N GLY A 20 6.55 31.99 1.21
CA GLY A 20 6.42 30.56 0.95
C GLY A 20 6.57 29.81 2.25
N SER A 21 5.47 29.32 2.83
CA SER A 21 5.54 28.32 3.90
C SER A 21 6.41 27.16 3.44
N PRO A 22 7.40 26.70 4.22
CA PRO A 22 8.20 25.54 3.83
C PRO A 22 7.25 24.35 3.62
N ALA A 23 7.32 23.74 2.44
CA ALA A 23 6.57 22.52 2.17
C ALA A 23 6.97 21.48 3.24
N ALA A 24 5.98 20.98 3.98
CA ALA A 24 6.23 19.93 4.97
C ALA A 24 6.93 18.76 4.27
N PRO A 25 7.95 18.12 4.88
CA PRO A 25 8.67 17.01 4.27
C PRO A 25 7.68 15.95 3.78
N GLN A 26 7.55 15.83 2.46
CA GLN A 26 6.53 14.98 1.86
C GLN A 26 7.01 13.54 2.03
N GLY A 27 6.45 12.87 3.03
CA GLY A 27 6.78 11.48 3.37
C GLY A 27 6.54 10.53 2.20
N PRO A 28 7.03 9.27 2.31
CA PRO A 28 6.89 8.30 1.24
C PRO A 28 5.42 8.13 0.84
N THR A 29 5.12 8.07 -0.45
CA THR A 29 3.75 7.84 -0.93
C THR A 29 3.39 6.36 -0.88
N THR A 30 2.10 6.02 -0.85
CA THR A 30 1.63 4.62 -0.94
C THR A 30 2.21 3.90 -2.16
N ALA A 31 2.26 4.57 -3.31
CA ALA A 31 2.83 4.05 -4.56
C ALA A 31 4.35 3.83 -4.51
N TYR A 32 5.08 4.57 -3.66
CA TYR A 32 6.52 4.36 -3.43
C TYR A 32 6.79 3.22 -2.46
N VAL A 33 6.01 3.12 -1.37
CA VAL A 33 6.13 2.04 -0.38
C VAL A 33 5.83 0.69 -1.01
N ALA A 34 4.75 0.60 -1.80
CA ALA A 34 4.23 -0.62 -2.41
C ALA A 34 5.28 -1.44 -3.17
N ALA A 35 4.99 -2.73 -3.38
CA ALA A 35 5.85 -3.67 -4.09
C ALA A 35 6.31 -3.12 -5.46
N GLN A 36 7.62 -2.99 -5.62
CA GLN A 36 8.27 -2.47 -6.83
C GLN A 36 8.83 -3.61 -7.68
N ARG A 37 9.01 -3.36 -8.98
CA ARG A 37 9.61 -4.35 -9.91
C ARG A 37 11.01 -4.81 -9.49
N ALA A 38 11.78 -3.97 -8.78
CA ALA A 38 13.11 -4.31 -8.27
C ALA A 38 13.09 -5.26 -7.05
N ASP A 39 11.95 -5.36 -6.36
CA ASP A 39 11.78 -6.28 -5.24
C ASP A 39 11.56 -7.71 -5.77
N MET A 40 10.84 -7.83 -6.90
CA MET A 40 10.42 -9.07 -7.53
C MET A 40 11.58 -9.95 -8.04
N PRO A 41 11.39 -11.28 -8.10
CA PRO A 41 12.22 -12.18 -8.90
C PRO A 41 12.19 -11.86 -10.41
N SER A 42 13.18 -12.35 -11.14
CA SER A 42 13.20 -12.30 -12.60
C SER A 42 11.99 -13.03 -13.22
N GLY A 43 11.50 -12.51 -14.34
CA GLY A 43 10.30 -13.03 -15.02
C GLY A 43 8.98 -12.43 -14.53
N MET A 44 8.93 -11.78 -13.37
CA MET A 44 7.70 -11.11 -12.93
C MET A 44 7.39 -9.87 -13.79
N THR A 45 6.14 -9.77 -14.21
CA THR A 45 5.54 -8.61 -14.91
C THR A 45 4.52 -7.92 -14.01
N LYS A 46 4.37 -6.61 -14.21
CA LYS A 46 3.40 -5.77 -13.51
C LYS A 46 2.08 -5.80 -14.26
N CYS A 47 0.96 -5.97 -13.56
CA CYS A 47 -0.37 -6.02 -14.15
C CYS A 47 -1.01 -4.62 -14.17
N ASP A 48 -1.78 -4.29 -15.21
CA ASP A 48 -2.42 -2.95 -15.38
C ASP A 48 -3.44 -2.60 -14.28
N LEU A 49 -3.89 -3.62 -13.54
CA LEU A 49 -4.72 -3.47 -12.35
C LEU A 49 -4.02 -2.70 -11.21
N THR A 50 -2.68 -2.59 -11.29
CA THR A 50 -1.88 -1.80 -10.36
C THR A 50 -2.20 -0.31 -10.49
N GLY A 51 -2.54 0.33 -9.38
CA GLY A 51 -2.78 1.77 -9.33
C GLY A 51 -3.19 2.23 -7.94
N ASP A 52 -3.64 3.48 -7.82
CA ASP A 52 -4.37 3.90 -6.63
C ASP A 52 -5.68 3.09 -6.50
N ILE A 53 -6.19 3.03 -5.27
CA ILE A 53 -7.37 2.24 -4.94
C ILE A 53 -8.63 2.63 -5.71
N ASN A 54 -8.82 3.90 -6.07
CA ASN A 54 -10.02 4.31 -6.81
C ASN A 54 -9.94 3.86 -8.27
N ASN A 55 -8.74 3.85 -8.85
CA ASN A 55 -8.47 3.26 -10.16
C ASN A 55 -8.62 1.73 -10.14
N PHE A 56 -8.14 1.03 -9.11
CA PHE A 56 -8.36 -0.41 -8.92
C PHE A 56 -9.86 -0.74 -8.86
N ILE A 57 -10.62 -0.09 -7.95
CA ILE A 57 -12.07 -0.29 -7.80
C ILE A 57 -12.80 -0.10 -9.13
N ARG A 58 -12.44 0.93 -9.90
CA ARG A 58 -13.05 1.20 -11.21
C ARG A 58 -12.68 0.15 -12.27
N GLN A 59 -11.43 -0.32 -12.30
CA GLN A 59 -11.03 -1.38 -13.24
C GLN A 59 -11.77 -2.70 -12.97
N GLU A 60 -12.06 -2.99 -11.70
CA GLU A 60 -12.81 -4.19 -11.31
C GLU A 60 -14.33 -4.13 -11.59
N GLN A 61 -14.91 -2.96 -11.91
CA GLN A 61 -16.37 -2.84 -12.14
C GLN A 61 -16.93 -3.73 -13.25
N THR A 62 -16.10 -4.16 -14.19
CA THR A 62 -16.51 -5.03 -15.31
C THR A 62 -16.09 -6.49 -15.10
N PRO A 63 -14.82 -6.82 -14.80
CA PRO A 63 -14.40 -8.21 -14.75
C PRO A 63 -14.72 -8.88 -13.39
N ASP A 64 -14.75 -8.16 -12.26
CA ASP A 64 -15.36 -8.60 -10.99
C ASP A 64 -16.11 -7.47 -10.23
N PRO A 65 -17.43 -7.29 -10.53
CA PRO A 65 -18.28 -6.34 -9.83
C PRO A 65 -18.39 -6.57 -8.31
N ASN A 66 -18.18 -7.80 -7.82
CA ASN A 66 -18.23 -8.10 -6.39
C ASN A 66 -16.95 -7.65 -5.70
N ALA A 67 -15.77 -7.95 -6.27
CA ALA A 67 -14.50 -7.42 -5.78
C ALA A 67 -14.52 -5.88 -5.77
N SER A 68 -15.01 -5.24 -6.85
CA SER A 68 -15.20 -3.78 -6.91
C SER A 68 -16.06 -3.25 -5.75
N LYS A 69 -17.23 -3.86 -5.51
CA LYS A 69 -18.18 -3.43 -4.48
C LYS A 69 -17.65 -3.63 -3.05
N THR A 70 -17.09 -4.81 -2.77
CA THR A 70 -16.51 -5.15 -1.46
C THR A 70 -15.35 -4.21 -1.15
N THR A 71 -14.41 -4.08 -2.10
CA THR A 71 -13.27 -3.16 -1.98
C THR A 71 -13.71 -1.71 -1.77
N ALA A 72 -14.73 -1.25 -2.48
CA ALA A 72 -15.26 0.10 -2.30
C ALA A 72 -15.84 0.33 -0.90
N THR A 73 -16.47 -0.70 -0.30
CA THR A 73 -17.01 -0.66 1.07
C THR A 73 -15.87 -0.65 2.10
N GLU A 74 -14.94 -1.60 2.02
CA GLU A 74 -13.76 -1.66 2.89
C GLU A 74 -12.93 -0.37 2.81
N TRP A 75 -12.76 0.22 1.62
CA TRP A 75 -12.08 1.50 1.44
C TRP A 75 -12.85 2.69 2.05
N GLN A 76 -14.17 2.69 2.01
CA GLN A 76 -14.97 3.70 2.71
C GLN A 76 -14.82 3.60 4.23
N ASP A 77 -14.78 2.38 4.78
CA ASP A 77 -14.60 2.16 6.21
C ASP A 77 -13.16 2.44 6.66
N ALA A 78 -12.16 2.12 5.85
CA ALA A 78 -10.78 2.55 6.08
C ALA A 78 -10.67 4.08 6.16
N LYS A 79 -11.34 4.82 5.25
CA LYS A 79 -11.39 6.29 5.27
C LYS A 79 -12.08 6.84 6.53
N LYS A 80 -13.19 6.25 6.99
CA LYS A 80 -13.84 6.61 8.27
C LYS A 80 -12.87 6.47 9.45
N ASN A 81 -11.99 5.47 9.40
CA ASN A 81 -10.94 5.23 10.40
C ASN A 81 -9.65 6.06 10.18
N GLY A 82 -9.65 6.97 9.21
CA GLY A 82 -8.57 7.92 8.95
C GLY A 82 -7.58 7.52 7.84
N ALA A 83 -7.90 6.53 7.00
CA ALA A 83 -7.13 6.29 5.78
C ALA A 83 -7.27 7.48 4.81
N THR A 84 -6.16 7.88 4.17
CA THR A 84 -6.07 9.07 3.30
C THR A 84 -5.69 8.71 1.87
N ALA A 85 -4.88 7.67 1.67
CA ALA A 85 -4.53 7.13 0.37
C ALA A 85 -4.34 5.61 0.45
N ALA A 86 -4.55 4.90 -0.66
CA ALA A 86 -4.13 3.52 -0.80
C ALA A 86 -3.68 3.22 -2.24
N TYR A 87 -2.76 2.26 -2.39
CA TYR A 87 -2.22 1.80 -3.66
C TYR A 87 -2.22 0.28 -3.69
N VAL A 88 -2.61 -0.28 -4.83
CA VAL A 88 -2.60 -1.72 -5.11
C VAL A 88 -1.49 -2.01 -6.09
N ALA A 89 -0.59 -2.93 -5.78
CA ALA A 89 0.43 -3.42 -6.70
C ALA A 89 0.21 -4.92 -6.96
N LEU A 90 0.07 -5.27 -8.24
CA LEU A 90 -0.20 -6.63 -8.70
C LEU A 90 0.89 -7.06 -9.69
N TYR A 91 1.54 -8.19 -9.40
CA TYR A 91 2.51 -8.81 -10.31
C TYR A 91 2.20 -10.30 -10.50
N THR A 92 2.47 -10.80 -11.69
CA THR A 92 2.47 -12.24 -12.00
C THR A 92 3.68 -12.59 -12.88
N ASP A 93 3.88 -13.85 -13.21
CA ASP A 93 4.93 -14.31 -14.14
C ASP A 93 4.55 -14.17 -15.64
N SER A 94 3.33 -13.74 -15.99
CA SER A 94 2.95 -13.49 -17.39
C SER A 94 1.80 -12.50 -17.58
N SER A 95 1.71 -11.84 -18.73
CA SER A 95 0.57 -10.97 -19.08
C SER A 95 -0.75 -11.75 -19.19
N GLN A 96 -0.70 -13.04 -19.53
CA GLN A 96 -1.85 -13.94 -19.52
C GLN A 96 -2.37 -14.16 -18.10
N HIS A 97 -1.49 -14.40 -17.14
CA HIS A 97 -1.85 -14.52 -15.72
C HIS A 97 -2.31 -13.20 -15.12
N CYS A 98 -1.75 -12.06 -15.55
CA CYS A 98 -2.32 -10.74 -15.23
C CYS A 98 -3.77 -10.58 -15.71
N SER A 99 -4.16 -11.17 -16.83
CA SER A 99 -5.55 -11.15 -17.32
C SER A 99 -6.43 -12.13 -16.55
N ALA A 100 -5.91 -13.33 -16.24
CA ALA A 100 -6.62 -14.32 -15.43
C ALA A 100 -6.95 -13.80 -14.03
N ALA A 101 -6.02 -13.09 -13.38
CA ALA A 101 -6.19 -12.54 -12.05
C ALA A 101 -7.27 -11.43 -11.93
N LYS A 102 -7.78 -10.88 -13.05
CA LYS A 102 -8.89 -9.91 -13.05
C LYS A 102 -10.28 -10.56 -13.08
N SER A 103 -10.38 -11.87 -13.34
CA SER A 103 -11.67 -12.50 -13.65
C SER A 103 -12.52 -12.72 -12.38
N SER A 104 -13.82 -12.47 -12.45
CA SER A 104 -14.80 -12.79 -11.38
C SER A 104 -14.89 -14.27 -11.01
N SER A 105 -14.36 -15.17 -11.83
CA SER A 105 -14.21 -16.59 -11.50
C SER A 105 -12.80 -16.97 -11.03
N ALA A 106 -11.91 -16.00 -10.84
CA ALA A 106 -10.55 -16.24 -10.37
C ALA A 106 -10.54 -16.47 -8.86
N ASP A 107 -10.50 -17.74 -8.46
CA ASP A 107 -10.00 -18.08 -7.14
C ASP A 107 -8.48 -17.83 -7.11
N LEU A 108 -8.09 -16.64 -6.66
CA LEU A 108 -6.69 -16.28 -6.50
C LEU A 108 -5.96 -17.17 -5.49
N SER A 109 -6.67 -17.84 -4.58
CA SER A 109 -6.05 -18.82 -3.67
C SER A 109 -5.71 -20.14 -4.38
N ALA A 110 -6.44 -20.49 -5.44
CA ALA A 110 -6.15 -21.64 -6.30
C ALA A 110 -5.16 -21.35 -7.45
N ALA A 111 -4.54 -20.16 -7.49
CA ALA A 111 -3.59 -19.80 -8.53
C ALA A 111 -2.35 -20.72 -8.52
N THR A 112 -2.09 -21.41 -9.63
CA THR A 112 -0.92 -22.30 -9.83
C THR A 112 0.30 -21.57 -10.41
N TYR A 113 0.18 -20.28 -10.68
CA TYR A 113 1.22 -19.39 -11.21
C TYR A 113 1.77 -18.46 -10.12
N LYS A 114 2.89 -17.78 -10.39
CA LYS A 114 3.46 -16.82 -9.45
C LYS A 114 2.59 -15.58 -9.36
N LEU A 115 2.19 -15.20 -8.16
CA LEU A 115 1.29 -14.07 -7.90
C LEU A 115 1.80 -13.26 -6.71
N VAL A 116 1.81 -11.94 -6.85
CA VAL A 116 2.06 -10.98 -5.76
C VAL A 116 0.94 -9.95 -5.78
N VAL A 117 0.13 -9.93 -4.73
CA VAL A 117 -0.89 -8.92 -4.47
C VAL A 117 -0.49 -8.11 -3.26
N ASN A 118 -0.34 -6.80 -3.42
CA ASN A 118 0.11 -5.91 -2.37
C ASN A 118 -0.81 -4.70 -2.26
N PHE A 119 -1.20 -4.37 -1.03
CA PHE A 119 -2.02 -3.23 -0.69
C PHE A 119 -1.29 -2.39 0.36
N VAL A 120 -0.95 -1.15 -0.01
CA VAL A 120 -0.41 -0.17 0.93
C VAL A 120 -1.45 0.89 1.21
N ILE A 121 -1.76 1.10 2.49
CA ILE A 121 -2.75 2.04 2.97
C ILE A 121 -2.05 3.06 3.87
N GLN A 122 -2.13 4.33 3.51
CA GLN A 122 -1.68 5.44 4.33
C GLN A 122 -2.86 5.99 5.13
N PHE A 123 -2.62 6.25 6.41
CA PHE A 123 -3.52 6.92 7.32
C PHE A 123 -3.03 8.33 7.62
N LYS A 124 -3.90 9.15 8.19
CA LYS A 124 -3.59 10.51 8.65
C LYS A 124 -2.49 10.56 9.72
N ASP A 125 -2.36 9.51 10.52
CA ASP A 125 -1.40 9.39 11.62
C ASP A 125 -1.15 7.91 11.98
N GLU A 126 -0.10 7.67 12.78
CA GLU A 126 0.29 6.33 13.24
C GLU A 126 -0.75 5.67 14.16
N LYS A 127 -1.51 6.44 14.94
CA LYS A 127 -2.54 5.89 15.83
C LYS A 127 -3.70 5.32 15.02
N SER A 128 -4.13 6.00 13.96
CA SER A 128 -5.12 5.50 13.00
C SER A 128 -4.61 4.25 12.27
N ALA A 129 -3.35 4.22 11.81
CA ALA A 129 -2.78 3.03 11.19
C ALA A 129 -2.70 1.83 12.15
N ALA A 130 -2.28 2.05 13.41
CA ALA A 130 -2.23 1.02 14.44
C ALA A 130 -3.63 0.54 14.85
N THR A 131 -4.64 1.40 14.78
CA THR A 131 -6.05 1.01 14.94
C THR A 131 -6.52 0.15 13.77
N GLY A 132 -6.14 0.51 12.53
CA GLY A 132 -6.42 -0.29 11.34
C GLY A 132 -5.84 -1.70 11.44
N TYR A 133 -4.56 -1.84 11.81
CA TYR A 133 -3.91 -3.15 12.00
C TYR A 133 -4.58 -4.02 13.07
N LYS A 134 -5.11 -3.41 14.13
CA LYS A 134 -5.80 -4.10 15.24
C LYS A 134 -7.31 -4.26 15.00
N SER A 135 -7.82 -3.84 13.84
CA SER A 135 -9.24 -3.95 13.53
C SER A 135 -9.60 -5.40 13.18
N GLU A 136 -10.79 -5.82 13.61
CA GLU A 136 -11.41 -7.05 13.14
C GLU A 136 -11.95 -6.92 11.70
N ASN A 137 -12.14 -5.68 11.21
CA ASN A 137 -12.56 -5.44 9.84
C ASN A 137 -11.45 -5.83 8.87
N THR A 138 -11.80 -6.61 7.84
CA THR A 138 -10.88 -6.88 6.74
C THR A 138 -10.68 -5.66 5.87
N ILE A 139 -9.52 -5.61 5.21
CA ILE A 139 -9.33 -4.81 4.02
C ILE A 139 -8.77 -5.75 2.95
N PHE A 140 -9.46 -5.86 1.81
CA PHE A 140 -9.26 -6.88 0.79
C PHE A 140 -9.35 -8.33 1.34
N GLY A 141 -10.25 -8.58 2.29
CA GLY A 141 -10.41 -9.90 2.92
C GLY A 141 -9.32 -10.29 3.93
N PHE A 142 -8.29 -9.46 4.14
CA PHE A 142 -7.22 -9.72 5.11
C PHE A 142 -7.28 -8.77 6.32
N SER A 143 -7.02 -9.29 7.51
CA SER A 143 -6.72 -8.53 8.72
C SER A 143 -5.72 -9.32 9.57
N ALA A 144 -5.10 -8.67 10.56
CA ALA A 144 -4.25 -9.40 11.49
C ALA A 144 -5.02 -10.39 12.38
N SER A 145 -6.35 -10.21 12.54
CA SER A 145 -7.19 -11.15 13.28
C SER A 145 -7.59 -12.37 12.44
N THR A 146 -7.90 -12.22 11.14
CA THR A 146 -8.23 -13.37 10.28
C THR A 146 -7.05 -14.32 10.07
N LEU A 147 -5.82 -13.79 9.96
CA LEU A 147 -4.62 -14.64 9.94
C LEU A 147 -4.46 -15.45 11.24
N ARG A 148 -4.77 -14.86 12.40
CA ARG A 148 -4.61 -15.49 13.72
C ARG A 148 -5.72 -16.50 14.04
N SER A 149 -6.97 -16.20 13.65
CA SER A 149 -8.13 -17.07 13.89
C SER A 149 -8.25 -18.22 12.90
N GLY A 150 -7.58 -18.15 11.73
CA GLY A 150 -7.60 -19.18 10.70
C GLY A 150 -6.95 -20.53 11.05
N GLY A 151 -6.59 -20.77 12.31
CA GLY A 151 -6.08 -22.07 12.81
C GLY A 151 -4.66 -22.46 12.33
N ASN A 152 -3.98 -21.57 11.61
CA ASN A 152 -2.67 -21.83 11.03
C ASN A 152 -1.56 -21.22 11.91
N ALA A 153 -0.37 -21.84 11.89
CA ALA A 153 0.80 -21.28 12.56
C ALA A 153 1.22 -19.96 11.90
N VAL A 154 1.40 -18.92 12.72
CA VAL A 154 1.80 -17.57 12.31
C VAL A 154 3.02 -17.10 13.10
N GLN A 155 3.83 -16.24 12.49
CA GLN A 155 4.87 -15.47 13.18
C GLN A 155 4.31 -14.09 13.52
N GLU A 156 4.62 -13.55 14.69
CA GLU A 156 4.10 -12.26 15.16
C GLU A 156 5.18 -11.33 15.71
N GLY A 157 4.90 -10.03 15.64
CA GLY A 157 5.77 -8.97 16.12
C GLY A 157 7.16 -9.00 15.48
N THR A 158 8.19 -8.66 16.24
CA THR A 158 9.57 -8.55 15.72
C THR A 158 10.13 -9.86 15.15
N SER A 159 9.55 -11.02 15.48
CA SER A 159 9.97 -12.32 14.93
C SER A 159 9.78 -12.45 13.41
N THR A 160 8.84 -11.70 12.83
CA THR A 160 8.60 -11.65 11.37
C THR A 160 9.78 -11.03 10.61
N GLY A 161 10.55 -10.15 11.27
CA GLY A 161 11.53 -9.25 10.66
C GLY A 161 10.95 -7.95 10.08
N LEU A 162 9.68 -7.62 10.37
CA LEU A 162 9.02 -6.39 9.89
C LEU A 162 8.93 -5.32 10.99
N THR A 163 7.93 -5.39 11.88
CA THR A 163 7.71 -4.47 13.01
C THR A 163 7.08 -5.17 14.21
N ALA A 164 6.97 -4.47 15.34
CA ALA A 164 6.23 -4.97 16.51
C ALA A 164 4.72 -5.17 16.24
N ASN A 165 4.12 -4.43 15.31
CA ASN A 165 2.74 -4.62 14.84
C ASN A 165 2.78 -5.34 13.49
N SER A 166 3.13 -6.63 13.50
CA SER A 166 3.13 -7.45 12.29
C SER A 166 2.73 -8.90 12.57
N ILE A 167 2.18 -9.55 11.55
CA ILE A 167 1.84 -10.97 11.53
C ILE A 167 2.16 -11.54 10.14
N VAL A 168 2.73 -12.74 10.10
CA VAL A 168 3.08 -13.45 8.87
C VAL A 168 2.61 -14.90 8.95
N LEU A 169 1.77 -15.29 8.00
CA LEU A 169 1.49 -16.68 7.65
C LEU A 169 2.43 -17.07 6.49
N SER A 170 3.26 -18.09 6.65
CA SER A 170 4.08 -18.61 5.56
C SER A 170 4.14 -20.13 5.60
N ARG A 171 3.61 -20.81 4.57
CA ARG A 171 3.58 -22.28 4.50
C ARG A 171 3.32 -22.81 3.09
N PRO A 172 3.73 -24.04 2.77
CA PRO A 172 3.17 -24.78 1.64
C PRO A 172 1.72 -25.23 1.93
N VAL A 173 0.92 -25.38 0.88
CA VAL A 173 -0.38 -26.07 0.89
C VAL A 173 -0.49 -26.85 -0.43
N GLY A 174 -0.43 -28.18 -0.35
CA GLY A 174 -0.20 -29.00 -1.54
C GLY A 174 1.08 -28.56 -2.26
N ASP A 175 0.99 -28.37 -3.57
CA ASP A 175 2.10 -27.93 -4.42
C ASP A 175 2.29 -26.40 -4.47
N GLN A 176 1.42 -25.63 -3.79
CA GLN A 176 1.50 -24.17 -3.75
C GLN A 176 2.28 -23.68 -2.51
N THR A 177 2.97 -22.55 -2.63
CA THR A 177 3.53 -21.82 -1.48
C THR A 177 2.73 -20.55 -1.20
N PHE A 178 2.37 -20.31 0.06
CA PHE A 178 1.69 -19.11 0.50
C PHE A 178 2.59 -18.32 1.45
N TYR A 179 2.68 -17.01 1.23
CA TYR A 179 3.23 -16.04 2.16
C TYR A 179 2.27 -14.86 2.25
N ILE A 180 1.66 -14.65 3.41
CA ILE A 180 0.71 -13.57 3.68
C ILE A 180 1.23 -12.80 4.89
N ALA A 181 1.53 -11.51 4.69
CA ALA A 181 2.00 -10.61 5.72
C ALA A 181 1.03 -9.43 5.88
N VAL A 182 0.69 -9.09 7.13
CA VAL A 182 -0.03 -7.87 7.48
C VAL A 182 0.78 -7.14 8.53
N TRP A 183 1.10 -5.87 8.32
CA TRP A 183 1.86 -5.08 9.28
C TRP A 183 1.53 -3.60 9.25
N GLN A 184 1.83 -2.92 10.36
CA GLN A 184 1.82 -1.48 10.48
C GLN A 184 3.24 -0.95 10.77
N LYS A 185 3.57 0.18 10.16
CA LYS A 185 4.76 0.98 10.44
C LYS A 185 4.43 2.45 10.23
N LYS A 186 4.60 3.27 11.28
CA LYS A 186 4.18 4.69 11.27
C LYS A 186 2.73 4.84 10.79
N ALA A 187 2.45 5.80 9.93
CA ALA A 187 1.13 6.05 9.36
C ALA A 187 0.72 5.05 8.24
N PHE A 188 1.44 3.94 8.04
CA PHE A 188 1.14 2.95 7.00
C PHE A 188 0.69 1.63 7.58
N MET A 189 -0.33 1.02 6.98
CA MET A 189 -0.59 -0.41 7.06
C MET A 189 -0.34 -1.03 5.69
N VAL A 190 0.26 -2.21 5.66
CA VAL A 190 0.55 -2.96 4.45
C VAL A 190 0.01 -4.38 4.58
N ILE A 191 -0.59 -4.86 3.49
CA ILE A 191 -1.03 -6.23 3.31
C ILE A 191 -0.30 -6.75 2.07
N LEU A 192 0.35 -7.90 2.19
CA LEU A 192 1.10 -8.54 1.11
C LEU A 192 0.72 -10.02 1.07
N ALA A 193 0.09 -10.45 -0.01
CA ALA A 193 -0.19 -11.86 -0.29
C ALA A 193 0.65 -12.30 -1.50
N ILE A 194 1.44 -13.35 -1.32
CA ILE A 194 2.32 -13.91 -2.34
C ILE A 194 2.04 -15.41 -2.46
N LEU A 195 1.85 -15.86 -3.69
CA LEU A 195 1.72 -17.28 -4.03
C LEU A 195 2.84 -17.73 -4.97
N ASN A 196 3.33 -18.93 -4.74
CA ASN A 196 4.26 -19.69 -5.60
C ASN A 196 5.63 -19.02 -5.86
N LEU A 197 6.02 -18.06 -4.99
CA LEU A 197 7.41 -17.61 -4.85
C LEU A 197 8.10 -18.38 -3.72
N ASP A 198 9.44 -18.43 -3.79
CA ASP A 198 10.22 -19.01 -2.70
C ASP A 198 10.13 -18.14 -1.43
N PRO A 199 10.24 -18.72 -0.22
CA PRO A 199 10.08 -17.96 1.02
C PRO A 199 11.08 -16.81 1.22
N ALA A 200 12.28 -16.90 0.63
CA ALA A 200 13.29 -15.85 0.77
C ALA A 200 12.98 -14.66 -0.17
N ALA A 201 12.53 -14.90 -1.41
CA ALA A 201 11.99 -13.85 -2.26
C ALA A 201 10.74 -13.20 -1.65
N SER A 202 9.80 -13.97 -1.13
CA SER A 202 8.60 -13.44 -0.47
C SER A 202 8.95 -12.53 0.73
N LYS A 203 9.89 -12.98 1.58
CA LYS A 203 10.39 -12.16 2.69
C LYS A 203 11.14 -10.92 2.20
N LYS A 204 11.94 -11.01 1.14
CA LYS A 204 12.65 -9.88 0.52
C LYS A 204 11.69 -8.77 0.11
N VAL A 205 10.57 -9.11 -0.54
CA VAL A 205 9.52 -8.14 -0.92
C VAL A 205 8.99 -7.42 0.32
N ALA A 206 8.53 -8.16 1.32
CA ALA A 206 7.99 -7.59 2.57
C ALA A 206 9.00 -6.65 3.27
N THR A 207 10.27 -7.06 3.35
CA THR A 207 11.32 -6.22 3.96
C THR A 207 11.62 -4.96 3.14
N ALA A 208 11.62 -5.03 1.81
CA ALA A 208 11.88 -3.87 0.95
C ALA A 208 10.78 -2.81 1.07
N GLU A 209 9.51 -3.24 1.13
CA GLU A 209 8.38 -2.35 1.42
C GLU A 209 8.49 -1.73 2.82
N ASN A 210 8.76 -2.55 3.84
CA ASN A 210 8.96 -2.10 5.21
C ASN A 210 10.07 -1.04 5.30
N ASP A 211 11.18 -1.24 4.60
CA ASP A 211 12.34 -0.34 4.64
C ASP A 211 12.11 0.98 3.90
N ARG A 212 11.16 1.04 2.96
CA ARG A 212 10.74 2.29 2.31
C ARG A 212 9.88 3.19 3.22
N ILE A 213 9.28 2.63 4.27
CA ILE A 213 8.60 3.40 5.32
C ILE A 213 9.65 3.92 6.32
N LYS A 214 10.05 5.18 6.15
CA LYS A 214 11.10 5.86 6.94
C LYS A 214 10.57 6.61 8.15
#